data_AF-A0A0A9YI55-F1
#
_entry.id   AF-A0A0A9YI55-F1
#
_cell.length_a   1.000
_cell.length_b   1.000
_cell.length_c   1.000
_cell.angle_alpha   90.00
_cell.angle_beta   90.00
_cell.angle_gamma   90.00
#
_symmetry.space_group_name_H-M   'P 1'
#
loop_
_entity.id
_entity.type
_entity.pdbx_description
1 polymer ?
#
loop_
_entity_poly.entity_id
_entity_poly.type
_entity_poly.pdbx_seq_one_letter_code
_entity_poly.pdbx_strand_id
1 'polypeptide(L)'
;MIKAFYNFGNFLKRNRFVIAASLSTFSIGTLTALYAVHVTIKRLENIVDPSVTCVQKPAQYIYLTSSNVQDLEDNRPWEIEKWEKRNEVPYWSKWIEKRAKGLSWRLLEMVSSAKTMKEKIRTIKILTSLSYLEDSDYQHLAQRCDCKTAAILAREPDVDTRFFLSPPMRKECFDKNCLLDRFHDLFLE
;
A
#
# COMPACT_ATOMS: atom_id res chain seq x y z
N MET A 1 15.80 -22.14 57.23
CA MET A 1 14.69 -22.35 56.27
C MET A 1 13.33 -22.59 56.96
N ILE A 2 13.24 -23.41 58.02
CA ILE A 2 11.98 -23.77 58.70
C ILE A 2 11.24 -22.58 59.37
N LYS A 3 11.96 -21.61 59.95
CA LYS A 3 11.35 -20.40 60.57
C LYS A 3 10.65 -19.47 59.56
N ALA A 4 11.12 -19.43 58.31
CA ALA A 4 10.51 -18.59 57.27
C ALA A 4 9.15 -19.13 56.82
N PHE A 5 9.03 -20.46 56.67
CA PHE A 5 7.77 -21.13 56.37
C PHE A 5 6.74 -20.99 57.50
N TYR A 6 7.19 -21.04 58.76
CA TYR A 6 6.29 -20.87 59.91
C TYR A 6 5.72 -19.44 59.99
N ASN A 7 6.55 -18.44 59.69
CA ASN A 7 6.13 -17.03 59.64
C ASN A 7 5.18 -16.77 58.47
N PHE A 8 5.42 -17.39 57.31
CA PHE A 8 4.55 -17.29 56.14
C PHE A 8 3.18 -17.94 56.39
N GLY A 9 3.16 -19.10 57.06
CA GLY A 9 1.91 -19.76 57.46
C GLY A 9 1.07 -18.93 58.43
N ASN A 10 1.69 -18.27 59.42
CA ASN A 10 0.98 -17.38 60.34
C ASN A 10 0.51 -16.08 59.67
N PHE A 11 1.27 -15.55 58.70
CA PHE A 11 0.86 -14.41 57.88
C PHE A 11 -0.36 -14.73 57.00
N LEU A 12 -0.33 -15.89 56.32
CA LEU A 12 -1.48 -16.42 55.57
C LEU A 12 -2.70 -16.57 56.47
N LYS A 13 -2.54 -17.09 57.69
CA LYS A 13 -3.64 -17.34 58.64
C LYS A 13 -4.27 -16.05 59.19
N ARG A 14 -3.48 -14.98 59.34
CA ARG A 14 -3.94 -13.67 59.83
C ARG A 14 -4.67 -12.85 58.76
N ASN A 15 -4.29 -13.01 57.49
CA ASN A 15 -4.82 -12.21 56.37
C ASN A 15 -5.72 -13.01 55.41
N ARG A 16 -6.24 -14.18 55.83
CA ARG A 16 -7.05 -15.07 54.97
C ARG A 16 -8.21 -14.36 54.28
N PHE A 17 -8.88 -13.44 54.98
CA PHE A 17 -9.99 -12.67 54.44
C PHE A 17 -9.56 -11.70 53.33
N VAL A 18 -8.43 -11.02 53.49
CA VAL A 18 -7.90 -10.07 52.50
C VAL A 18 -7.42 -10.81 51.26
N ILE A 19 -6.73 -11.94 51.45
CA ILE A 19 -6.24 -12.77 50.35
C ILE A 19 -7.42 -13.39 49.58
N ALA A 20 -8.43 -13.91 50.28
CA ALA A 20 -9.64 -14.46 49.65
C ALA A 20 -10.42 -13.38 48.88
N ALA A 21 -10.56 -12.18 49.44
CA ALA A 21 -11.20 -11.05 48.75
C ALA A 21 -10.44 -10.68 47.48
N SER A 22 -9.10 -10.58 47.53
CA SER A 22 -8.28 -10.25 46.36
C SER A 22 -8.34 -11.31 45.25
N LEU A 23 -8.41 -12.59 45.60
CA LEU A 23 -8.54 -13.68 44.63
C LEU A 23 -9.91 -13.67 43.96
N SER A 24 -10.97 -13.35 44.71
CA SER A 24 -12.34 -13.27 44.19
C SER A 24 -12.55 -12.09 43.22
N THR A 25 -11.95 -10.94 43.50
CA THR A 25 -12.05 -9.78 42.60
C THR A 25 -11.23 -9.98 41.33
N PHE A 26 -10.07 -10.64 41.43
CA PHE A 26 -9.25 -10.98 40.28
C PHE A 26 -9.95 -11.98 39.34
N SER A 27 -10.62 -12.99 39.89
CA SER A 27 -11.35 -13.97 39.07
C SER A 27 -12.55 -13.36 38.35
N ILE A 28 -13.31 -12.49 39.01
CA ILE A 28 -14.45 -11.79 38.39
C ILE A 28 -13.96 -10.80 37.32
N GLY A 29 -12.89 -10.05 37.60
CA GLY A 29 -12.30 -9.12 36.64
C GLY A 29 -11.76 -9.83 35.38
N THR A 30 -11.07 -10.95 35.56
CA THR A 30 -10.56 -11.73 34.42
C THR A 30 -11.69 -12.35 33.59
N LEU A 31 -12.74 -12.88 34.23
CA LEU A 31 -13.89 -13.45 33.52
C LEU A 31 -14.66 -12.40 32.71
N THR A 32 -14.87 -11.20 33.27
CA THR A 32 -15.57 -10.10 32.58
C THR A 32 -14.75 -9.55 31.41
N ALA A 33 -13.42 -9.44 31.56
CA ALA A 33 -12.53 -9.04 30.47
C ALA A 33 -12.54 -10.05 29.31
N LEU A 34 -12.45 -11.35 29.62
CA LEU A 34 -12.53 -12.41 28.61
C LEU A 34 -13.88 -12.41 27.90
N TYR A 35 -14.97 -12.22 28.63
CA TYR A 35 -16.31 -12.11 28.05
C TYR A 35 -16.43 -10.90 27.12
N ALA A 36 -15.91 -9.74 27.52
CA ALA A 36 -15.92 -8.53 26.70
C ALA A 36 -15.13 -8.73 25.39
N VAL A 37 -13.95 -9.36 25.44
CA VAL A 37 -13.16 -9.71 24.25
C VAL A 37 -13.92 -10.67 23.35
N HIS A 38 -14.60 -11.67 23.91
CA HIS A 38 -15.36 -12.63 23.13
C HIS A 38 -16.55 -11.98 22.40
N VAL A 39 -17.23 -11.04 23.06
CA VAL A 39 -18.34 -10.28 22.48
C VAL A 39 -17.85 -9.32 21.39
N THR A 40 -16.68 -8.68 21.56
CA THR A 40 -16.12 -7.80 20.53
C THR A 40 -15.69 -8.58 19.30
N ILE A 41 -15.05 -9.74 19.46
CA ILE A 41 -14.68 -10.62 18.33
C ILE A 41 -15.93 -11.03 17.53
N LYS A 42 -16.99 -11.53 18.20
CA LYS A 42 -18.24 -11.90 17.51
C LYS A 42 -18.91 -10.73 16.78
N ARG A 43 -18.83 -9.51 17.34
CA ARG A 43 -19.36 -8.31 16.67
C ARG A 43 -18.50 -7.92 15.47
N LEU A 44 -17.18 -8.03 15.59
CA LEU A 44 -16.25 -7.77 14.50
C LEU A 44 -16.46 -8.76 13.35
N GLU A 45 -16.59 -10.05 13.63
CA GLU A 45 -16.88 -11.08 12.62
C GLU A 45 -18.22 -10.87 11.91
N ASN A 46 -19.23 -10.29 12.59
CA ASN A 46 -20.53 -10.02 11.99
C ASN A 46 -20.58 -8.71 11.18
N ILE A 47 -19.63 -7.80 11.41
CA ILE A 47 -19.53 -6.51 10.68
C ILE A 47 -18.51 -6.62 9.54
N VAL A 48 -17.46 -7.40 9.73
CA VAL A 48 -16.40 -7.62 8.75
C VAL A 48 -16.79 -8.80 7.88
N ASP A 49 -17.23 -8.51 6.67
CA ASP A 49 -17.43 -9.52 5.63
C ASP A 49 -16.13 -10.32 5.42
N PRO A 50 -16.08 -11.65 5.63
CA PRO A 50 -14.84 -12.42 5.49
C PRO A 50 -14.28 -12.39 4.07
N SER A 51 -15.06 -11.92 3.08
CA SER A 51 -14.57 -11.67 1.73
C SER A 51 -13.56 -10.51 1.62
N VAL A 52 -13.43 -9.63 2.62
CA VAL A 52 -12.39 -8.57 2.60
C VAL A 52 -11.06 -8.96 3.24
N THR A 53 -10.98 -10.04 4.03
CA THR A 53 -9.70 -10.49 4.62
C THR A 53 -8.88 -11.35 3.64
N CYS A 54 -9.53 -12.00 2.67
CA CYS A 54 -8.88 -12.76 1.60
C CYS A 54 -8.64 -11.96 0.31
N VAL A 55 -8.94 -10.66 0.31
CA VAL A 55 -8.48 -9.74 -0.74
C VAL A 55 -7.11 -9.21 -0.32
N GLN A 56 -6.05 -9.86 -0.79
CA GLN A 56 -4.79 -9.14 -1.04
C GLN A 56 -5.13 -8.02 -2.02
N LYS A 57 -5.53 -6.85 -1.50
CA LYS A 57 -5.70 -5.66 -2.33
C LYS A 57 -4.33 -5.40 -2.93
N PRO A 58 -4.17 -5.38 -4.27
CA PRO A 58 -2.95 -4.84 -4.85
C PRO A 58 -2.76 -3.43 -4.27
N ALA A 59 -1.50 -3.03 -4.01
CA ALA A 59 -1.17 -1.77 -3.36
C ALA A 59 -2.02 -0.62 -3.92
N GLN A 60 -3.01 -0.20 -3.15
CA GLN A 60 -3.97 0.82 -3.54
C GLN A 60 -3.38 2.14 -3.06
N TYR A 61 -2.60 2.79 -3.92
CA TYR A 61 -1.97 4.05 -3.59
C TYR A 61 -3.03 5.12 -3.30
N ILE A 62 -2.90 5.78 -2.16
CA ILE A 62 -3.73 6.92 -1.78
C ILE A 62 -3.24 8.12 -2.60
N TYR A 63 -4.09 8.67 -3.46
CA TYR A 63 -3.81 9.93 -4.15
C TYR A 63 -3.92 11.07 -3.12
N LEU A 64 -2.78 11.58 -2.68
CA LEU A 64 -2.75 12.82 -1.92
C LEU A 64 -3.01 13.98 -2.89
N THR A 65 -4.25 14.49 -2.89
CA THR A 65 -4.52 15.84 -3.42
C THR A 65 -3.66 16.80 -2.62
N SER A 66 -2.74 17.49 -3.29
CA SER A 66 -1.64 18.27 -2.70
C SER A 66 -2.06 19.58 -2.02
N SER A 67 -3.23 19.64 -1.38
CA SER A 67 -3.72 20.85 -0.72
C SER A 67 -3.31 20.99 0.75
N ASN A 68 -2.79 19.92 1.40
CA ASN A 68 -2.41 19.95 2.83
C ASN A 68 -1.01 19.37 3.13
N VAL A 69 -0.12 19.28 2.14
CA VAL A 69 1.22 18.65 2.34
C VAL A 69 2.15 19.51 3.23
N GLN A 70 1.84 20.79 3.44
CA GLN A 70 2.66 21.66 4.29
C GLN A 70 2.61 21.34 5.79
N ASP A 71 1.59 20.60 6.26
CA ASP A 71 1.43 20.35 7.70
C ASP A 71 2.06 19.02 8.17
N LEU A 72 2.63 18.21 7.27
CA LEU A 72 3.21 16.89 7.60
C LEU A 72 4.75 16.84 7.47
N GLU A 73 5.39 17.92 7.03
CA GLU A 73 6.83 17.96 6.77
C GLU A 73 7.66 18.30 8.04
N ASP A 74 7.02 18.67 9.16
CA ASP A 74 7.68 19.20 10.36
C ASP A 74 8.07 18.15 11.42
N ASN A 75 7.86 16.85 11.19
CA ASN A 75 8.00 15.82 12.24
C ASN A 75 8.81 14.56 11.86
N ARG A 76 9.79 14.64 10.95
CA ARG A 76 10.74 13.52 10.75
C ARG A 76 12.13 13.81 11.30
N PRO A 77 12.61 13.05 12.31
CA PRO A 77 13.95 13.18 12.85
C PRO A 77 14.97 12.67 11.83
N TRP A 78 15.88 13.56 11.45
CA TRP A 78 17.26 13.37 11.00
C TRP A 78 17.67 11.92 10.72
N GLU A 79 17.66 11.52 9.45
CA GLU A 79 18.66 10.63 8.85
C GLU A 79 18.44 10.59 7.33
N ILE A 80 19.54 10.51 6.59
CA ILE A 80 19.66 10.65 5.12
C ILE A 80 19.84 12.10 4.63
N GLU A 81 20.93 12.75 5.03
CA GLU A 81 21.60 13.72 4.15
C GLU A 81 23.08 13.37 4.04
N LYS A 82 23.38 12.38 3.20
CA LYS A 82 24.73 12.18 2.69
C LYS A 82 24.68 11.94 1.20
N TRP A 83 25.26 12.92 0.48
CA TRP A 83 25.58 12.95 -0.95
C TRP A 83 24.43 13.23 -1.92
N GLU A 84 24.22 14.53 -2.20
CA GLU A 84 24.24 14.97 -3.59
C GLU A 84 24.78 16.40 -3.65
N LYS A 85 25.93 16.57 -4.30
CA LYS A 85 26.38 17.88 -4.76
C LYS A 85 25.33 18.35 -5.76
N ARG A 86 24.38 19.12 -5.25
CA ARG A 86 23.27 19.71 -5.99
C ARG A 86 23.89 20.69 -6.99
N ASN A 87 24.16 20.23 -8.20
CA ASN A 87 24.32 21.13 -9.33
C ASN A 87 23.07 22.02 -9.32
N GLU A 88 23.25 23.32 -9.12
CA GLU A 88 22.17 24.30 -9.08
C GLU A 88 21.53 24.36 -10.46
N VAL A 89 20.63 23.43 -10.73
CA VAL A 89 19.79 23.46 -11.91
C VAL A 89 18.97 24.75 -11.86
N PRO A 90 19.02 25.58 -12.92
CA PRO A 90 18.40 26.88 -12.90
C PRO A 90 16.91 26.77 -12.56
N TYR A 91 16.38 27.66 -11.74
CA TYR A 91 14.99 27.61 -11.25
C TYR A 91 13.95 27.40 -12.38
N TRP A 92 14.21 27.95 -13.56
CA TRP A 92 13.35 27.80 -14.73
C TRP A 92 13.34 26.38 -15.33
N SER A 93 14.38 25.57 -15.14
CA SER A 93 14.42 24.18 -15.65
C SER A 93 13.34 23.33 -14.98
N LYS A 94 13.17 23.47 -13.66
CA LYS A 94 12.10 22.78 -12.92
C LYS A 94 10.70 23.21 -13.37
N TRP A 95 10.54 24.47 -13.79
CA TRP A 95 9.27 24.97 -14.31
C TRP A 95 8.99 24.47 -15.73
N ILE A 96 10.00 24.43 -16.59
CA ILE A 96 9.91 23.82 -17.94
C ILE A 96 9.57 22.34 -17.80
N GLU A 97 10.25 21.62 -16.90
CA GLU A 97 10.03 20.20 -16.64
C GLU A 97 8.60 19.93 -16.14
N LYS A 98 8.10 20.71 -15.18
CA LYS A 98 6.70 20.62 -14.73
C LYS A 98 5.70 20.86 -15.87
N ARG A 99 5.97 21.84 -16.74
CA ARG A 99 5.10 22.07 -17.91
C ARG A 99 5.19 20.96 -18.93
N ALA A 100 6.39 20.45 -19.18
CA ALA A 100 6.67 19.36 -20.10
C ALA A 100 5.99 18.06 -19.64
N LYS A 101 6.05 17.73 -18.34
CA LYS A 101 5.32 16.61 -17.72
C LYS A 101 3.79 16.74 -17.90
N GLY A 102 3.26 17.96 -17.88
CA GLY A 102 1.85 18.21 -18.18
C GLY A 102 1.47 18.04 -19.67
N LEU A 103 2.43 18.11 -20.60
CA LEU A 103 2.16 18.03 -22.04
C LEU A 103 1.85 16.59 -22.49
N SER A 104 2.62 15.60 -22.04
CA SER A 104 2.40 14.19 -22.40
C SER A 104 1.00 13.72 -22.01
N TRP A 105 0.56 14.08 -20.80
CA TRP A 105 -0.80 13.86 -20.30
C TRP A 105 -1.87 14.49 -21.22
N ARG A 106 -1.70 15.78 -21.55
CA ARG A 106 -2.65 16.52 -22.40
C ARG A 106 -2.73 15.96 -23.81
N LEU A 107 -1.60 15.52 -24.36
CA LEU A 107 -1.57 14.86 -25.67
C LEU A 107 -2.36 13.55 -25.64
N LEU A 108 -2.21 12.74 -24.58
CA LEU A 108 -2.99 11.52 -24.42
C LEU A 108 -4.50 11.81 -24.33
N GLU A 109 -4.89 12.83 -23.57
CA GLU A 109 -6.28 13.29 -23.46
C GLU A 109 -6.83 13.82 -24.80
N MET A 110 -5.99 14.51 -25.57
CA MET A 110 -6.33 14.97 -26.92
C MET A 110 -6.52 13.79 -27.89
N VAL A 111 -5.75 12.70 -27.76
CA VAL A 111 -5.97 11.48 -28.55
C VAL A 111 -7.31 10.81 -28.20
N SER A 112 -7.65 10.75 -26.92
CA SER A 112 -8.92 10.16 -26.48
C SER A 112 -10.11 10.97 -27.00
N SER A 113 -10.07 12.29 -26.83
CA SER A 113 -11.14 13.24 -27.23
C SER A 113 -11.22 13.54 -28.74
N ALA A 114 -10.18 13.29 -29.52
CA ALA A 114 -10.19 13.54 -30.97
C ALA A 114 -11.28 12.73 -31.70
N LYS A 115 -11.96 13.39 -32.63
CA LYS A 115 -13.06 12.78 -33.42
C LYS A 115 -12.53 12.01 -34.64
N THR A 116 -11.43 12.46 -35.23
CA THR A 116 -10.90 11.90 -36.49
C THR A 116 -9.68 11.01 -36.23
N MET A 117 -9.58 9.85 -36.89
CA MET A 117 -8.41 8.95 -36.75
C MET A 117 -7.10 9.61 -37.19
N LYS A 118 -7.12 10.50 -38.19
CA LYS A 118 -5.95 11.27 -38.62
C LYS A 118 -5.39 12.16 -37.51
N GLU A 119 -6.27 12.78 -36.71
CA GLU A 119 -5.87 13.61 -35.57
C GLU A 119 -5.26 12.74 -34.48
N LYS A 120 -5.86 11.59 -34.17
CA LYS A 120 -5.31 10.63 -33.20
C LYS A 120 -3.89 10.20 -33.56
N ILE A 121 -3.68 9.80 -34.82
CA ILE A 121 -2.35 9.40 -35.31
C ILE A 121 -1.36 10.56 -35.21
N ARG A 122 -1.75 11.77 -35.62
CA ARG A 122 -0.87 12.94 -35.55
C ARG A 122 -0.45 13.25 -34.12
N THR A 123 -1.39 13.22 -33.18
CA THR A 123 -1.13 13.49 -31.76
C THR A 123 -0.27 12.39 -31.13
N ILE A 124 -0.50 11.13 -31.49
CA ILE A 124 0.36 10.01 -31.05
C ILE A 124 1.79 10.19 -31.56
N LYS A 125 1.99 10.56 -32.82
CA LYS A 125 3.34 10.83 -33.36
C LYS A 125 4.06 11.93 -32.59
N ILE A 126 3.33 12.96 -32.17
CA ILE A 126 3.89 14.02 -31.33
C ILE A 126 4.24 13.44 -29.95
N LEU A 127 3.36 12.64 -29.36
CA LEU A 127 3.58 12.00 -28.05
C LEU A 127 4.81 11.08 -28.06
N THR A 128 4.99 10.26 -29.10
CA THR A 128 6.15 9.35 -29.20
C THR A 128 7.45 10.09 -29.52
N SER A 129 7.38 11.28 -30.12
CA SER A 129 8.56 12.13 -30.37
C SER A 129 9.10 12.85 -29.12
N LEU A 130 8.40 12.76 -27.98
CA LEU A 130 8.85 13.40 -26.73
C LEU A 130 10.01 12.61 -26.11
N SER A 131 11.18 13.24 -26.02
CA SER A 131 12.41 12.59 -25.55
C SER A 131 12.71 12.75 -24.05
N TYR A 132 11.84 13.41 -23.29
CA TYR A 132 12.09 13.80 -21.89
C TYR A 132 11.24 13.06 -20.86
N LEU A 133 10.52 12.00 -21.24
CA LEU A 133 9.64 11.27 -20.32
C LEU A 133 10.45 10.39 -19.37
N GLU A 134 10.14 10.48 -18.07
CA GLU A 134 10.67 9.57 -17.05
C GLU A 134 9.85 8.28 -16.97
N ASP A 135 10.40 7.25 -16.33
CA ASP A 135 9.71 5.95 -16.14
C ASP A 135 8.37 6.10 -15.40
N SER A 136 8.31 7.03 -14.45
CA SER A 136 7.08 7.41 -13.76
C SER A 136 6.02 7.95 -14.73
N ASP A 137 6.41 8.82 -15.65
CA ASP A 137 5.53 9.40 -16.66
C ASP A 137 5.01 8.32 -17.62
N TYR A 138 5.87 7.41 -18.08
CA TYR A 138 5.47 6.28 -18.91
C TYR A 138 4.45 5.38 -18.20
N GLN A 139 4.66 5.05 -16.92
CA GLN A 139 3.72 4.27 -16.14
C GLN A 139 2.37 4.98 -15.99
N HIS A 140 2.39 6.28 -15.71
CA HIS A 140 1.15 7.08 -15.62
C HIS A 140 0.38 7.10 -16.95
N LEU A 141 1.09 7.27 -18.07
CA LEU A 141 0.48 7.22 -19.40
C LEU A 141 -0.07 5.83 -19.71
N ALA A 142 0.69 4.77 -19.41
CA ALA A 142 0.29 3.39 -19.63
C ALA A 142 -1.00 3.03 -18.88
N GLN A 143 -1.12 3.47 -17.62
CA GLN A 143 -2.31 3.24 -16.80
C GLN A 143 -3.56 3.91 -17.36
N ARG A 144 -3.39 5.08 -17.98
CA ARG A 144 -4.51 5.88 -18.49
C ARG A 144 -4.76 5.71 -19.98
N CYS A 145 -3.95 4.89 -20.64
CA CYS A 145 -4.06 4.63 -22.06
C CYS A 145 -5.30 3.79 -22.35
N ASP A 146 -6.25 4.35 -23.11
CA ASP A 146 -7.41 3.61 -23.60
C ASP A 146 -6.99 2.49 -24.57
N CYS A 147 -7.76 1.39 -24.63
CA CYS A 147 -7.45 0.27 -25.52
C CYS A 147 -7.31 0.67 -27.00
N LYS A 148 -8.12 1.62 -27.48
CA LYS A 148 -8.04 2.15 -28.85
C LYS A 148 -6.77 2.97 -29.06
N THR A 149 -6.41 3.79 -28.09
CA THR A 149 -5.19 4.60 -28.12
C THR A 149 -3.97 3.72 -28.09
N ALA A 150 -3.94 2.71 -27.20
CA ALA A 150 -2.89 1.71 -27.12
C ALA A 150 -2.71 0.95 -28.43
N ALA A 151 -3.80 0.55 -29.10
CA ALA A 151 -3.74 -0.13 -30.38
C ALA A 151 -3.17 0.74 -31.51
N ILE A 152 -3.42 2.06 -31.50
CA ILE A 152 -2.81 2.99 -32.46
C ILE A 152 -1.33 3.19 -32.11
N LEU A 153 -1.03 3.37 -30.83
CA LEU A 153 0.33 3.54 -30.32
C LEU A 153 1.23 2.35 -30.70
N ALA A 154 0.71 1.12 -30.55
CA ALA A 154 1.40 -0.12 -30.88
C ALA A 154 1.65 -0.31 -32.40
N ARG A 155 0.99 0.48 -33.24
CA ARG A 155 1.18 0.46 -34.70
C ARG A 155 2.19 1.48 -35.18
N GLU A 156 2.55 2.46 -34.35
CA GLU A 156 3.58 3.43 -34.71
C GLU A 156 4.98 2.79 -34.60
N PRO A 157 5.89 3.10 -35.54
CA PRO A 157 7.26 2.62 -35.49
C PRO A 157 8.00 3.27 -34.31
N ASP A 158 8.95 2.54 -33.74
CA ASP A 158 9.85 3.01 -32.67
C ASP A 158 9.15 3.47 -31.38
N VAL A 159 7.96 2.93 -31.09
CA VAL A 159 7.26 3.19 -29.83
C VAL A 159 7.96 2.49 -28.65
N ASP A 160 8.17 3.23 -27.57
CA ASP A 160 8.74 2.65 -26.34
C ASP A 160 7.72 1.66 -25.72
N THR A 161 8.20 0.45 -25.44
CA THR A 161 7.42 -0.58 -24.73
C THR A 161 6.89 -0.13 -23.37
N ARG A 162 7.52 0.87 -22.73
CA ARG A 162 7.12 1.43 -21.44
C ARG A 162 5.76 2.14 -21.49
N PHE A 163 5.26 2.50 -22.67
CA PHE A 163 3.89 3.00 -22.83
C PHE A 163 2.81 1.95 -22.57
N PHE A 164 3.16 0.67 -22.49
CA PHE A 164 2.23 -0.41 -22.22
C PHE A 164 2.43 -0.94 -20.82
N LEU A 165 1.32 -1.18 -20.12
CA LEU A 165 1.37 -1.87 -18.84
C LEU A 165 1.92 -3.29 -19.07
N SER A 166 2.87 -3.67 -18.21
CA SER A 166 3.26 -5.07 -18.13
C SER A 166 2.02 -5.91 -17.82
N PRO A 167 1.84 -7.06 -18.50
CA PRO A 167 0.70 -7.91 -18.22
C PRO A 167 0.69 -8.24 -16.73
N PRO A 168 -0.49 -8.21 -16.06
CA PRO A 168 -0.58 -8.65 -14.68
C PRO A 168 0.04 -10.03 -14.64
N MET A 169 1.00 -10.25 -13.74
CA MET A 169 1.71 -11.52 -13.63
C MET A 169 0.65 -12.61 -13.70
N ARG A 170 0.63 -13.38 -14.80
CA ARG A 170 -0.15 -14.61 -14.80
C ARG A 170 0.45 -15.34 -13.62
N LYS A 171 -0.36 -15.56 -12.59
CA LYS A 171 0.00 -16.49 -11.53
C LYS A 171 0.55 -17.68 -12.29
N GLU A 172 1.84 -17.95 -12.14
CA GLU A 172 2.41 -19.20 -12.60
C GLU A 172 1.42 -20.25 -12.15
N CYS A 173 0.92 -21.07 -13.07
CA CYS A 173 0.01 -22.13 -12.70
C CYS A 173 0.80 -23.00 -11.71
N PHE A 174 0.57 -22.77 -10.41
CA PHE A 174 1.17 -23.59 -9.38
C PHE A 174 0.66 -24.99 -9.66
N ASP A 175 1.59 -25.89 -10.00
CA ASP A 175 1.28 -27.30 -10.04
C ASP A 175 0.60 -27.65 -8.71
N LYS A 176 -0.45 -28.49 -8.76
CA LYS A 176 -1.30 -28.79 -7.60
C LYS A 176 -0.45 -29.25 -6.40
N ASN A 177 0.64 -29.95 -6.69
CA ASN A 177 1.60 -30.45 -5.70
C ASN A 177 2.37 -29.31 -5.02
N CYS A 178 2.83 -28.31 -5.80
CA CYS A 178 3.56 -27.14 -5.28
C CYS A 178 2.68 -26.27 -4.37
N LEU A 179 1.38 -26.18 -4.66
CA LEU A 179 0.42 -25.49 -3.81
C LEU A 179 0.18 -26.26 -2.49
N LEU A 180 0.09 -27.60 -2.55
CA LEU A 180 -0.06 -28.44 -1.36
C LEU A 180 1.16 -28.37 -0.43
N ASP A 181 2.37 -28.38 -0.97
CA ASP A 181 3.60 -28.26 -0.17
C ASP A 181 3.64 -26.93 0.59
N ARG A 182 3.29 -25.82 -0.05
CA ARG A 182 3.21 -24.51 0.64
C ARG A 182 2.13 -24.44 1.71
N PHE A 183 0.98 -25.08 1.51
CA PHE A 183 -0.05 -25.14 2.54
C PHE A 183 0.42 -25.99 3.73
N HIS A 184 1.09 -27.11 3.45
CA HIS A 184 1.63 -27.99 4.47
C HIS A 184 2.68 -27.28 5.34
N ASP A 185 3.58 -26.52 4.72
CA ASP A 185 4.59 -25.72 5.44
C ASP A 185 3.94 -24.62 6.30
N LEU A 186 2.87 -23.98 5.80
CA LEU A 186 2.15 -22.92 6.54
C LEU A 186 1.38 -23.44 7.76
N PHE A 187 0.94 -24.70 7.75
CA PHE A 187 0.17 -25.30 8.86
C PHE A 187 1.05 -26.00 9.91
N LEU A 188 2.35 -26.16 9.64
CA LEU A 188 3.31 -26.82 10.53
C LEU A 188 4.28 -25.85 11.23
N GLU A 189 4.16 -24.55 10.96
CA GLU A 189 4.81 -23.46 11.71
C GLU A 189 3.84 -22.86 12.74
#